data_AF-A0A6I3M195-F1
#
_entry.id   AF-A0A6I3M195-F1
#
_cell.length_a   1.000
_cell.length_b   1.000
_cell.length_c   1.000
_cell.angle_alpha   90.00
_cell.angle_beta   90.00
_cell.angle_gamma   90.00
#
_symmetry.space_group_name_H-M   'P 1'
#
loop_
_entity.id
_entity.type
_entity.pdbx_description
1 polymer ?
#
loop_
_entity_poly.entity_id
_entity_poly.type
_entity_poly.pdbx_seq_one_letter_code
_entity_poly.pdbx_strand_id
1 'polypeptide(L)'
;MKPHFYKILFLISLSLSSCASKHNTEIPVGYGWSSNSINTVKFRKNALTTFKNFQFIAYYDNEGYVILGKRKLKTTNWELVKTPFTGNIKDAHNTISIAVDGEGYLHLSWDHHDTRLRYAKSKLPLSLDLGKEESMTGNAEQKVTYPEFHNLPNGNLVFFYRSGASGRGNMIINSYSVKDKKWTQIQSNLVNGEDQRSAYWQAKVDKKGTIHLSWTWRESWDVSTNHDICYARSEDGGLTWKKSNGEKYTLPITIASAEIAWKIPEKSSLINQTSMTADENGNPYIANYWNENNIPQFQIVYLENGVWKKTNTAFRKTSFSLGGGGTKKIPISRPDLVIQEKGKNRNLYLLFRDSERENKVSMTYTNLSNNSEWKIIDLTTASIGEWEPNYDISLWEKQKKLHIFLQNVNQVDGEGLAKSEPTMVRVLEVNHLPE
;
A
#
# COMPACT_ATOMS: atom_id res chain seq x y z
N MET A 1 -46.12 69.75 28.51
CA MET A 1 -45.56 68.51 29.09
C MET A 1 -45.97 67.31 28.25
N LYS A 2 -45.07 66.76 27.43
CA LYS A 2 -45.14 65.40 26.86
C LYS A 2 -43.69 64.88 26.68
N PRO A 3 -43.42 63.58 26.90
CA PRO A 3 -42.12 63.11 27.39
C PRO A 3 -41.19 62.63 26.26
N HIS A 4 -39.88 62.77 26.47
CA HIS A 4 -38.83 62.18 25.63
C HIS A 4 -38.65 60.69 25.99
N PHE A 5 -38.88 59.81 25.02
CA PHE A 5 -38.53 58.39 25.11
C PHE A 5 -37.07 58.21 24.67
N TYR A 6 -36.20 57.85 25.61
CA TYR A 6 -34.86 57.34 25.30
C TYR A 6 -34.98 55.87 24.85
N LYS A 7 -34.61 55.58 23.60
CA LYS A 7 -34.39 54.20 23.13
C LYS A 7 -32.98 53.77 23.49
N ILE A 8 -32.87 52.86 24.45
CA ILE A 8 -31.64 52.12 24.73
C ILE A 8 -31.53 50.99 23.70
N LEU A 9 -30.49 51.02 22.88
CA LEU A 9 -30.18 49.98 21.90
C LEU A 9 -29.25 48.95 22.56
N PHE A 10 -29.77 47.76 22.85
CA PHE A 10 -28.97 46.63 23.33
C PHE A 10 -28.28 45.97 22.13
N LEU A 11 -26.95 46.12 22.00
CA LEU A 11 -26.15 45.35 21.05
C LEU A 11 -25.85 43.97 21.63
N ILE A 12 -26.53 42.95 21.11
CA ILE A 12 -26.19 41.54 21.36
C ILE A 12 -25.06 41.19 20.38
N SER A 13 -23.84 40.97 20.90
CA SER A 13 -22.74 40.41 20.12
C SER A 13 -22.94 38.90 20.00
N LEU A 14 -23.41 38.43 18.85
CA LEU A 14 -23.33 37.01 18.49
C LEU A 14 -21.89 36.68 18.09
N SER A 15 -21.14 36.06 18.98
CA SER A 15 -19.88 35.39 18.63
C SER A 15 -20.19 34.13 17.81
N LEU A 16 -20.20 34.28 16.48
CA LEU A 16 -20.20 33.17 15.54
C LEU A 16 -18.87 32.42 15.66
N SER A 17 -18.86 31.37 16.49
CA SER A 17 -17.79 30.37 16.45
C SER A 17 -17.97 29.57 15.17
N SER A 18 -17.26 29.96 14.11
CA SER A 18 -17.09 29.14 12.91
C SER A 18 -16.37 27.85 13.32
N CYS A 19 -17.13 26.78 13.54
CA CYS A 19 -16.60 25.42 13.45
C CYS A 19 -16.21 25.20 11.99
N ALA A 20 -15.00 25.65 11.62
CA ALA A 20 -14.40 25.25 10.35
C ALA A 20 -14.21 23.73 10.41
N SER A 21 -15.14 22.97 9.84
CA SER A 21 -14.91 21.56 9.55
C SER A 21 -13.65 21.49 8.70
N LYS A 22 -12.53 20.99 9.24
CA LYS A 22 -11.30 20.88 8.45
C LYS A 22 -11.53 19.79 7.40
N HIS A 23 -11.94 20.23 6.22
CA HIS A 23 -12.10 19.39 5.05
C HIS A 23 -10.76 18.74 4.69
N ASN A 24 -10.78 17.53 4.12
CA ASN A 24 -9.57 16.93 3.57
C ASN A 24 -8.95 17.87 2.52
N THR A 25 -7.62 17.87 2.42
CA THR A 25 -6.91 18.77 1.51
C THR A 25 -6.27 17.98 0.40
N GLU A 26 -6.62 18.27 -0.84
CA GLU A 26 -5.95 17.71 -2.02
C GLU A 26 -4.87 18.67 -2.52
N ILE A 27 -3.63 18.21 -2.51
CA ILE A 27 -2.49 19.03 -2.94
C ILE A 27 -2.04 18.53 -4.32
N PRO A 28 -2.15 19.35 -5.39
CA PRO A 28 -1.70 18.97 -6.71
C PRO A 28 -0.18 18.76 -6.74
N VAL A 29 0.27 17.81 -7.55
CA VAL A 29 1.68 17.46 -7.75
C VAL A 29 2.08 17.77 -9.18
N GLY A 30 1.56 17.02 -10.16
CA GLY A 30 1.83 17.17 -11.58
C GLY A 30 1.04 16.14 -12.40
N TYR A 31 1.02 16.28 -13.72
CA TYR A 31 0.27 15.37 -14.59
C TYR A 31 1.01 14.05 -14.80
N GLY A 32 0.31 12.93 -14.60
CA GLY A 32 0.82 11.58 -14.78
C GLY A 32 0.06 10.79 -15.84
N TRP A 33 0.69 9.72 -16.34
CA TRP A 33 0.04 8.73 -17.23
C TRP A 33 -1.23 8.15 -16.60
N SER A 34 -2.31 8.03 -17.38
CA SER A 34 -3.64 7.65 -16.88
C SER A 34 -4.33 6.54 -17.68
N SER A 35 -3.73 6.04 -18.76
CA SER A 35 -4.36 5.07 -19.67
C SER A 35 -4.32 3.62 -19.17
N ASN A 36 -3.70 3.39 -18.02
CA ASN A 36 -3.83 2.21 -17.16
C ASN A 36 -3.54 2.62 -15.71
N SER A 37 -3.55 1.65 -14.80
CA SER A 37 -3.40 1.86 -13.36
C SER A 37 -1.96 1.88 -12.83
N ILE A 38 -0.92 1.87 -13.68
CA ILE A 38 0.50 1.67 -13.29
C ILE A 38 0.98 2.57 -12.13
N ASN A 39 0.51 3.81 -12.06
CA ASN A 39 0.86 4.77 -11.01
C ASN A 39 0.11 4.55 -9.69
N THR A 40 -0.91 3.70 -9.68
CA THR A 40 -1.91 3.60 -8.59
C THR A 40 -2.18 2.19 -8.12
N VAL A 41 -1.53 1.16 -8.68
CA VAL A 41 -1.73 -0.22 -8.20
C VAL A 41 -1.28 -0.39 -6.74
N LYS A 42 -1.88 -1.34 -6.03
CA LYS A 42 -1.69 -1.54 -4.59
C LYS A 42 -0.27 -1.95 -4.18
N PHE A 43 0.44 -2.68 -5.06
CA PHE A 43 1.76 -3.25 -4.77
C PHE A 43 2.94 -2.26 -4.97
N ARG A 44 2.68 -0.94 -5.00
CA ARG A 44 3.75 0.06 -4.89
C ARG A 44 4.16 0.21 -3.42
N LYS A 45 5.44 -0.01 -3.12
CA LYS A 45 6.02 0.07 -1.76
C LYS A 45 7.34 0.84 -1.80
N ASN A 46 7.30 2.17 -1.87
CA ASN A 46 6.13 3.06 -1.77
C ASN A 46 5.94 3.97 -3.00
N ALA A 47 4.73 4.51 -3.18
CA ALA A 47 4.47 5.62 -4.10
C ALA A 47 4.78 7.00 -3.48
N LEU A 48 4.61 7.09 -2.16
CA LEU A 48 4.72 8.28 -1.32
C LEU A 48 5.42 7.86 -0.01
N THR A 49 6.46 8.58 0.42
CA THR A 49 7.15 8.26 1.68
C THR A 49 7.73 9.50 2.34
N THR A 50 7.62 9.59 3.67
CA THR A 50 8.17 10.69 4.46
C THR A 50 9.46 10.32 5.19
N PHE A 51 10.48 11.17 5.05
CA PHE A 51 11.67 11.16 5.87
C PHE A 51 11.87 12.52 6.55
N LYS A 52 11.92 12.51 7.89
CA LYS A 52 11.92 13.72 8.72
C LYS A 52 10.74 14.64 8.34
N ASN A 53 11.01 15.83 7.83
CA ASN A 53 10.01 16.82 7.41
C ASN A 53 9.82 16.89 5.89
N PHE A 54 10.40 15.97 5.13
CA PHE A 54 10.27 15.90 3.68
C PHE A 54 9.43 14.71 3.27
N GLN A 55 8.46 14.95 2.38
CA GLN A 55 7.67 13.92 1.75
C GLN A 55 8.11 13.77 0.29
N PHE A 56 8.39 12.55 -0.12
CA PHE A 56 8.85 12.17 -1.45
C PHE A 56 7.74 11.43 -2.19
N ILE A 57 7.63 11.65 -3.48
CA ILE A 57 6.65 11.02 -4.36
C ILE A 57 7.32 10.59 -5.66
N ALA A 58 6.84 9.50 -6.26
CA ALA A 58 7.27 9.08 -7.59
C ALA A 58 6.09 8.60 -8.45
N TYR A 59 6.11 8.89 -9.74
CA TYR A 59 5.11 8.47 -10.72
C TYR A 59 5.67 8.58 -12.14
N TYR A 60 5.02 7.93 -13.12
CA TYR A 60 5.31 8.14 -14.53
C TYR A 60 4.50 9.31 -15.10
N ASP A 61 5.15 10.19 -15.85
CA ASP A 61 4.47 11.16 -16.70
C ASP A 61 3.87 10.49 -17.95
N ASN A 62 3.24 11.30 -18.81
CA ASN A 62 2.57 10.82 -20.02
C ASN A 62 3.51 10.27 -21.09
N GLU A 63 4.79 10.66 -21.05
CA GLU A 63 5.82 10.17 -21.96
C GLU A 63 6.56 8.95 -21.39
N GLY A 64 6.22 8.53 -20.18
CA GLY A 64 6.77 7.38 -19.50
C GLY A 64 8.07 7.64 -18.75
N TYR A 65 8.44 8.89 -18.52
CA TYR A 65 9.56 9.24 -17.64
C TYR A 65 9.16 9.09 -16.18
N VAL A 66 10.08 8.59 -15.36
CA VAL A 66 9.96 8.63 -13.91
C VAL A 66 10.11 10.08 -13.46
N ILE A 67 9.04 10.61 -12.86
CA ILE A 67 9.02 11.86 -12.14
C ILE A 67 9.27 11.58 -10.67
N LEU A 68 10.23 12.29 -10.09
CA LEU A 68 10.44 12.35 -8.66
C LEU A 68 10.01 13.71 -8.13
N GLY A 69 9.36 13.71 -6.98
CA GLY A 69 8.98 14.94 -6.29
C GLY A 69 9.35 14.93 -4.83
N LYS A 70 9.62 16.11 -4.29
CA LYS A 70 9.84 16.32 -2.86
C LYS A 70 9.17 17.61 -2.41
N ARG A 71 8.53 17.59 -1.25
CA ARG A 71 8.04 18.80 -0.57
C ARG A 71 8.38 18.76 0.91
N LYS A 72 8.37 19.93 1.55
CA LYS A 72 8.34 20.01 3.02
C LYS A 72 6.90 19.77 3.49
N LEU A 73 6.70 18.98 4.55
CA LEU A 73 5.37 18.82 5.15
C LEU A 73 4.77 20.18 5.54
N LYS A 74 3.44 20.30 5.46
CA LYS A 74 2.67 21.55 5.67
C LYS A 74 2.89 22.62 4.59
N THR A 75 3.56 22.29 3.49
CA THR A 75 3.64 23.14 2.30
C THR A 75 2.95 22.44 1.13
N THR A 76 2.48 23.22 0.16
CA THR A 76 1.83 22.70 -1.05
C THR A 76 2.75 22.62 -2.26
N ASN A 77 3.91 23.27 -2.19
CA ASN A 77 4.84 23.39 -3.32
C ASN A 77 5.73 22.15 -3.41
N TRP A 78 5.74 21.53 -4.59
CA TRP A 78 6.59 20.39 -4.92
C TRP A 78 7.79 20.84 -5.75
N GLU A 79 8.99 20.42 -5.34
CA GLU A 79 10.16 20.33 -6.21
C GLU A 79 10.00 19.06 -7.05
N LEU A 80 9.94 19.18 -8.37
CA LEU A 80 9.81 18.04 -9.29
C LEU A 80 11.03 17.93 -10.20
N VAL A 81 11.48 16.70 -10.43
CA VAL A 81 12.53 16.35 -11.38
C VAL A 81 12.01 15.27 -12.32
N LYS A 82 12.02 15.57 -13.63
CA LYS A 82 11.92 14.55 -14.67
C LYS A 82 13.27 13.88 -14.79
N THR A 83 13.37 12.62 -14.36
CA THR A 83 14.63 11.87 -14.42
C THR A 83 14.91 11.42 -15.87
N PRO A 84 16.15 11.01 -16.21
CA PRO A 84 16.41 10.40 -17.52
C PRO A 84 15.86 8.96 -17.64
N PHE A 85 15.22 8.42 -16.60
CA PHE A 85 14.71 7.07 -16.59
C PHE A 85 13.30 7.01 -17.14
N THR A 86 13.06 6.14 -18.11
CA THR A 86 11.74 5.81 -18.64
C THR A 86 11.30 4.43 -18.15
N GLY A 87 10.02 4.09 -18.30
CA GLY A 87 9.49 2.74 -18.10
C GLY A 87 8.45 2.36 -19.14
N ASN A 88 8.12 1.08 -19.24
CA ASN A 88 7.05 0.57 -20.09
C ASN A 88 5.68 0.84 -19.43
N ILE A 89 5.21 2.08 -19.55
CA ILE A 89 3.94 2.53 -18.97
C ILE A 89 2.69 1.84 -19.53
N LYS A 90 2.82 1.03 -20.58
CA LYS A 90 1.72 0.24 -21.15
C LYS A 90 1.40 -1.00 -20.33
N ASP A 91 2.30 -1.43 -19.47
CA ASP A 91 2.12 -2.58 -18.59
C ASP A 91 1.96 -2.12 -17.14
N ALA A 92 0.81 -2.39 -16.52
CA ALA A 92 0.51 -1.95 -15.15
C ALA A 92 1.39 -2.65 -14.08
N HIS A 93 2.13 -3.70 -14.45
CA HIS A 93 3.10 -4.37 -13.58
C HIS A 93 4.37 -3.54 -13.36
N ASN A 94 4.73 -2.69 -14.33
CA ASN A 94 6.02 -1.96 -14.44
C ASN A 94 6.12 -0.75 -13.50
N THR A 95 5.58 -0.89 -12.29
CA THR A 95 5.43 0.14 -11.26
C THR A 95 6.74 0.74 -10.77
N ILE A 96 6.61 1.82 -10.01
CA ILE A 96 7.70 2.47 -9.28
C ILE A 96 7.52 2.26 -7.77
N SER A 97 8.58 1.84 -7.09
CA SER A 97 8.70 1.81 -5.64
C SER A 97 9.87 2.66 -5.17
N ILE A 98 9.63 3.49 -4.14
CA ILE A 98 10.65 4.32 -3.49
C ILE A 98 10.71 4.11 -1.97
N ALA A 99 11.90 4.32 -1.41
CA ALA A 99 12.13 4.46 0.03
C ALA A 99 13.26 5.46 0.31
N VAL A 100 13.30 5.99 1.53
CA VAL A 100 14.40 6.84 1.99
C VAL A 100 15.07 6.15 3.17
N ASP A 101 16.38 5.90 3.09
CA ASP A 101 17.11 5.21 4.16
C ASP A 101 17.42 6.11 5.37
N GLY A 102 18.05 5.55 6.40
CA GLY A 102 18.38 6.24 7.65
C GLY A 102 19.30 7.45 7.49
N GLU A 103 20.13 7.47 6.44
CA GLU A 103 21.00 8.61 6.10
C GLU A 103 20.30 9.65 5.21
N GLY A 104 19.08 9.34 4.73
CA GLY A 104 18.27 10.24 3.93
C GLY A 104 18.46 10.07 2.42
N TYR A 105 19.14 9.02 1.96
CA TYR A 105 19.24 8.74 0.52
C TYR A 105 17.94 8.16 -0.01
N LEU A 106 17.50 8.64 -1.17
CA LEU A 106 16.34 8.12 -1.88
C LEU A 106 16.76 6.90 -2.70
N HIS A 107 16.06 5.79 -2.54
CA HIS A 107 16.19 4.56 -3.29
C HIS A 107 14.99 4.43 -4.23
N LEU A 108 15.26 4.07 -5.48
CA LEU A 108 14.27 3.92 -6.55
C LEU A 108 14.45 2.55 -7.22
N SER A 109 13.35 1.81 -7.38
CA SER A 109 13.28 0.62 -8.24
C SER A 109 12.02 0.70 -9.11
N TRP A 110 12.14 0.42 -10.41
CA TRP A 110 11.04 0.66 -11.36
C TRP A 110 11.08 -0.24 -12.60
N ASP A 111 9.94 -0.34 -13.28
CA ASP A 111 9.84 -0.92 -14.64
C ASP A 111 10.15 -2.43 -14.75
N HIS A 112 9.46 -3.21 -13.91
CA HIS A 112 9.67 -4.65 -13.77
C HIS A 112 8.44 -5.48 -14.13
N HIS A 113 8.57 -6.32 -15.15
CA HIS A 113 7.70 -7.47 -15.38
C HIS A 113 8.52 -8.58 -16.06
N ASP A 114 9.12 -9.44 -15.23
CA ASP A 114 10.09 -10.47 -15.62
C ASP A 114 11.31 -9.90 -16.39
N THR A 115 11.72 -8.67 -16.05
CA THR A 115 12.86 -7.96 -16.67
C THR A 115 14.03 -7.80 -15.69
N ARG A 116 15.20 -7.38 -16.17
CA ARG A 116 16.35 -7.12 -15.28
C ARG A 116 16.03 -6.05 -14.23
N LEU A 117 16.69 -6.13 -13.08
CA LEU A 117 16.62 -5.10 -12.06
C LEU A 117 17.01 -3.75 -12.67
N ARG A 118 16.25 -2.74 -12.25
CA ARG A 118 16.50 -1.33 -12.50
C ARG A 118 16.36 -0.64 -11.17
N TYR A 119 17.49 -0.29 -10.61
CA TYR A 119 17.62 0.29 -9.29
C TYR A 119 18.60 1.45 -9.37
N ALA A 120 18.29 2.54 -8.68
CA ALA A 120 19.16 3.71 -8.57
C ALA A 120 18.98 4.34 -7.18
N LYS A 121 20.04 5.03 -6.73
CA LYS A 121 20.08 5.74 -5.46
C LYS A 121 20.42 7.21 -5.68
N SER A 122 19.90 8.11 -4.85
CA SER A 122 20.26 9.52 -4.91
C SER A 122 21.75 9.74 -4.69
N LYS A 123 22.33 10.76 -5.33
CA LYS A 123 23.75 11.08 -5.17
C LYS A 123 24.05 11.68 -3.80
N LEU A 124 23.06 12.37 -3.22
CA LEU A 124 23.14 13.02 -1.92
C LEU A 124 21.88 12.74 -1.09
N PRO A 125 21.95 12.81 0.24
CA PRO A 125 20.77 12.78 1.10
C PRO A 125 19.76 13.85 0.72
N LEU A 126 18.48 13.50 0.74
CA LEU A 126 17.32 14.34 0.41
C LEU A 126 17.30 14.89 -1.02
N SER A 127 18.21 14.45 -1.88
CA SER A 127 18.28 14.86 -3.28
C SER A 127 17.31 14.07 -4.16
N LEU A 128 16.77 14.73 -5.18
CA LEU A 128 16.04 14.10 -6.28
C LEU A 128 16.97 13.70 -7.45
N ASP A 129 18.24 14.10 -7.40
CA ASP A 129 19.26 13.72 -8.39
C ASP A 129 19.78 12.32 -8.12
N LEU A 130 19.43 11.39 -9.01
CA LEU A 130 19.80 9.98 -8.93
C LEU A 130 21.15 9.70 -9.63
N GLY A 131 21.87 8.72 -9.10
CA GLY A 131 23.00 8.09 -9.78
C GLY A 131 22.57 7.29 -11.02
N LYS A 132 23.50 6.55 -11.60
CA LYS A 132 23.21 5.61 -12.68
C LYS A 132 22.45 4.39 -12.13
N GLU A 133 21.87 3.60 -13.04
CA GLU A 133 21.38 2.27 -12.67
C GLU A 133 22.52 1.42 -12.09
N GLU A 134 22.27 0.75 -10.98
CA GLU A 134 23.21 -0.15 -10.31
C GLU A 134 22.53 -1.46 -9.92
N SER A 135 23.31 -2.54 -9.81
CA SER A 135 22.86 -3.81 -9.22
C SER A 135 22.74 -3.67 -7.71
N MET A 136 21.88 -4.47 -7.08
CA MET A 136 21.93 -4.61 -5.62
C MET A 136 23.06 -5.55 -5.22
N THR A 137 22.93 -6.81 -5.61
CA THR A 137 23.83 -7.93 -5.30
C THR A 137 24.40 -8.59 -6.55
N GLY A 138 23.75 -8.40 -7.70
CA GLY A 138 24.02 -9.12 -8.95
C GLY A 138 23.39 -10.52 -9.04
N ASN A 139 22.80 -11.03 -7.94
CA ASN A 139 22.18 -12.35 -7.87
C ASN A 139 20.67 -12.27 -8.03
N ALA A 140 20.08 -13.18 -8.82
CA ALA A 140 18.64 -13.26 -9.08
C ALA A 140 18.00 -11.97 -9.68
N GLU A 141 18.80 -11.07 -10.24
CA GLU A 141 18.37 -9.73 -10.70
C GLU A 141 17.99 -9.66 -12.19
N GLN A 142 17.84 -10.78 -12.90
CA GLN A 142 17.57 -10.77 -14.35
C GLN A 142 16.08 -10.85 -14.73
N LYS A 143 15.20 -11.22 -13.77
CA LYS A 143 13.77 -11.45 -13.99
C LYS A 143 12.93 -10.92 -12.83
N VAL A 144 13.14 -9.66 -12.47
CA VAL A 144 12.47 -8.97 -11.37
C VAL A 144 11.02 -8.64 -11.74
N THR A 145 10.12 -8.78 -10.77
CA THR A 145 8.76 -8.23 -10.75
C THR A 145 8.41 -7.80 -9.31
N TYR A 146 7.57 -6.78 -9.15
CA TYR A 146 7.05 -6.30 -7.85
C TYR A 146 8.14 -5.88 -6.84
N PRO A 147 8.91 -4.81 -7.13
CA PRO A 147 9.89 -4.30 -6.19
C PRO A 147 9.22 -3.68 -4.96
N GLU A 148 9.60 -4.08 -3.75
CA GLU A 148 9.06 -3.53 -2.51
C GLU A 148 10.17 -3.15 -1.52
N PHE A 149 10.23 -1.87 -1.12
CA PHE A 149 11.12 -1.41 -0.06
C PHE A 149 10.40 -1.34 1.28
N HIS A 150 11.09 -1.77 2.33
CA HIS A 150 10.65 -1.64 3.71
C HIS A 150 11.76 -1.02 4.57
N ASN A 151 11.41 0.05 5.30
CA ASN A 151 12.31 0.69 6.25
C ASN A 151 12.40 -0.13 7.53
N LEU A 152 13.63 -0.40 8.00
CA LEU A 152 13.89 -0.95 9.33
C LEU A 152 14.12 0.18 10.34
N PRO A 153 13.83 -0.03 11.64
CA PRO A 153 14.00 1.00 12.67
C PRO A 153 15.44 1.52 12.81
N ASN A 154 16.44 0.69 12.49
CA ASN A 154 17.86 1.07 12.49
C ASN A 154 18.29 1.91 11.27
N GLY A 155 17.36 2.25 10.37
CA GLY A 155 17.63 3.03 9.17
C GLY A 155 18.00 2.19 7.94
N ASN A 156 18.26 0.89 8.10
CA ASN A 156 18.47 -0.02 6.97
C ASN A 156 17.18 -0.22 6.17
N LEU A 157 17.34 -0.82 4.99
CA LEU A 157 16.21 -1.23 4.16
C LEU A 157 16.19 -2.75 3.99
N VAL A 158 15.01 -3.30 3.80
CA VAL A 158 14.82 -4.63 3.22
C VAL A 158 14.08 -4.46 1.91
N PHE A 159 14.49 -5.21 0.90
CA PHE A 159 13.95 -5.16 -0.45
C PHE A 159 13.45 -6.54 -0.87
N PHE A 160 12.17 -6.61 -1.19
CA PHE A 160 11.50 -7.82 -1.63
C PHE A 160 11.23 -7.71 -3.12
N TYR A 161 11.38 -8.82 -3.83
CA TYR A 161 10.95 -8.91 -5.22
C TYR A 161 10.73 -10.35 -5.62
N ARG A 162 9.92 -10.54 -6.67
CA ARG A 162 9.80 -11.83 -7.36
C ARG A 162 10.91 -11.94 -8.39
N SER A 163 11.69 -13.01 -8.35
CA SER A 163 12.61 -13.38 -9.42
C SER A 163 12.09 -14.58 -10.20
N GLY A 164 11.79 -14.37 -11.48
CA GLY A 164 11.18 -15.38 -12.35
C GLY A 164 9.71 -15.11 -12.65
N ALA A 165 9.17 -15.92 -13.56
CA ALA A 165 7.83 -15.73 -14.11
C ALA A 165 6.72 -16.18 -13.15
N SER A 166 5.49 -15.73 -13.41
CA SER A 166 4.31 -16.25 -12.71
C SER A 166 4.25 -17.78 -12.79
N GLY A 167 3.93 -18.44 -11.68
CA GLY A 167 3.96 -19.91 -11.56
C GLY A 167 5.31 -20.46 -11.08
N ARG A 168 6.42 -19.74 -11.27
CA ARG A 168 7.80 -20.22 -11.04
C ARG A 168 8.72 -19.12 -10.48
N GLY A 169 8.14 -18.13 -9.81
CA GLY A 169 8.87 -16.98 -9.30
C GLY A 169 9.32 -17.22 -7.87
N ASN A 170 10.60 -17.04 -7.60
CA ASN A 170 11.17 -17.12 -6.26
C ASN A 170 10.97 -15.79 -5.52
N MET A 171 10.61 -15.87 -4.25
CA MET A 171 10.56 -14.69 -3.38
C MET A 171 11.97 -14.38 -2.86
N ILE A 172 12.57 -13.31 -3.39
CA ILE A 172 13.90 -12.84 -3.00
C ILE A 172 13.77 -11.76 -1.94
N ILE A 173 14.69 -11.78 -0.97
CA ILE A 173 14.82 -10.72 0.03
C ILE A 173 16.29 -10.28 0.11
N ASN A 174 16.52 -9.00 -0.14
CA ASN A 174 17.80 -8.33 0.05
C ASN A 174 17.73 -7.40 1.26
N SER A 175 18.85 -7.19 1.95
CA SER A 175 19.00 -6.19 3.01
C SER A 175 20.07 -5.17 2.63
N TYR A 176 19.77 -3.89 2.81
CA TYR A 176 20.71 -2.78 2.63
C TYR A 176 21.24 -2.33 3.99
N SER A 177 22.55 -2.47 4.19
CA SER A 177 23.24 -1.85 5.32
C SER A 177 23.55 -0.39 4.98
N VAL A 178 23.00 0.55 5.74
CA VAL A 178 23.35 1.97 5.61
C VAL A 178 24.81 2.20 5.97
N LYS A 179 25.28 1.55 7.03
CA LYS A 179 26.67 1.64 7.51
C LYS A 179 27.68 1.23 6.42
N ASP A 180 27.41 0.12 5.75
CA ASP A 180 28.32 -0.45 4.75
C ASP A 180 27.98 -0.01 3.31
N LYS A 181 26.87 0.72 3.15
CA LYS A 181 26.32 1.19 1.87
C LYS A 181 26.17 0.08 0.83
N LYS A 182 25.75 -1.11 1.29
CA LYS A 182 25.78 -2.35 0.51
C LYS A 182 24.52 -3.17 0.68
N TRP A 183 24.04 -3.74 -0.42
CA TRP A 183 23.01 -4.77 -0.43
C TRP A 183 23.60 -6.18 -0.25
N THR A 184 22.89 -7.02 0.49
CA THR A 184 23.18 -8.45 0.66
C THR A 184 21.90 -9.26 0.50
N GLN A 185 21.93 -10.35 -0.26
CA GLN A 185 20.79 -11.26 -0.38
C GLN A 185 20.69 -12.10 0.90
N ILE A 186 19.56 -12.00 1.60
CA ILE A 186 19.32 -12.72 2.86
C ILE A 186 18.36 -13.90 2.70
N GLN A 187 17.51 -13.90 1.66
CA GLN A 187 16.70 -15.06 1.27
C GLN A 187 16.66 -15.19 -0.25
N SER A 188 16.86 -16.41 -0.77
CA SER A 188 16.87 -16.71 -2.20
C SER A 188 15.58 -17.33 -2.72
N ASN A 189 14.73 -17.87 -1.83
CA ASN A 189 13.41 -18.39 -2.15
C ASN A 189 12.63 -18.64 -0.85
N LEU A 190 12.22 -17.59 -0.14
CA LEU A 190 11.65 -17.74 1.21
C LEU A 190 10.37 -18.59 1.22
N VAL A 191 9.45 -18.26 0.32
CA VAL A 191 8.17 -18.97 0.13
C VAL A 191 8.26 -19.73 -1.19
N ASN A 192 8.32 -21.05 -1.10
CA ASN A 192 8.56 -21.92 -2.24
C ASN A 192 7.26 -22.64 -2.65
N GLY A 193 6.83 -22.40 -3.89
CA GLY A 193 5.68 -23.05 -4.50
C GLY A 193 5.96 -24.42 -5.14
N GLU A 194 7.20 -24.93 -5.00
CA GLU A 194 7.59 -26.28 -5.42
C GLU A 194 7.36 -26.56 -6.92
N ASP A 195 7.47 -25.51 -7.74
CA ASP A 195 7.14 -25.51 -9.18
C ASP A 195 5.68 -25.94 -9.50
N GLN A 196 4.80 -26.00 -8.49
CA GLN A 196 3.38 -26.36 -8.63
C GLN A 196 2.46 -25.15 -8.50
N ARG A 197 2.86 -24.11 -7.76
CA ARG A 197 2.00 -22.97 -7.41
C ARG A 197 2.79 -21.68 -7.26
N SER A 198 2.08 -20.55 -7.25
CA SER A 198 2.65 -19.23 -6.93
C SER A 198 2.25 -18.78 -5.54
N ALA A 199 3.15 -18.06 -4.86
CA ALA A 199 2.80 -17.25 -3.71
C ALA A 199 2.71 -15.77 -4.12
N TYR A 200 1.70 -15.08 -3.62
CA TYR A 200 1.57 -13.64 -3.75
C TYR A 200 1.51 -13.00 -2.37
N TRP A 201 2.53 -12.23 -2.04
CA TRP A 201 2.73 -11.72 -0.69
C TRP A 201 2.40 -10.24 -0.55
N GLN A 202 2.36 -9.84 0.71
CA GLN A 202 2.51 -8.48 1.18
C GLN A 202 3.32 -8.52 2.49
N ALA A 203 4.09 -7.47 2.75
CA ALA A 203 4.91 -7.38 3.96
C ALA A 203 4.72 -6.05 4.71
N LYS A 204 5.04 -6.08 6.00
CA LYS A 204 5.03 -4.92 6.90
C LYS A 204 6.17 -5.04 7.91
N VAL A 205 6.90 -3.95 8.13
CA VAL A 205 7.79 -3.83 9.28
C VAL A 205 7.03 -3.12 10.39
N ASP A 206 6.94 -3.73 11.57
CA ASP A 206 6.31 -3.10 12.74
C ASP A 206 7.25 -2.10 13.45
N LYS A 207 6.74 -1.44 14.49
CA LYS A 207 7.51 -0.48 15.28
C LYS A 207 8.73 -1.10 16.00
N LYS A 208 8.71 -2.40 16.26
CA LYS A 208 9.78 -3.15 16.91
C LYS A 208 10.84 -3.64 15.90
N GLY A 209 10.57 -3.49 14.60
CA GLY A 209 11.43 -3.98 13.53
C GLY A 209 11.13 -5.41 13.09
N THR A 210 10.05 -6.00 13.59
CA THR A 210 9.56 -7.30 13.14
C THR A 210 9.07 -7.17 11.71
N ILE A 211 9.59 -8.01 10.82
CA ILE A 211 9.09 -8.17 9.46
C ILE A 211 7.93 -9.16 9.51
N HIS A 212 6.73 -8.70 9.25
CA HIS A 212 5.56 -9.52 9.04
C HIS A 212 5.38 -9.80 7.56
N LEU A 213 5.03 -11.03 7.23
CA LEU A 213 4.76 -11.50 5.89
C LEU A 213 3.44 -12.26 5.88
N SER A 214 2.59 -11.96 4.91
CA SER A 214 1.43 -12.80 4.60
C SER A 214 1.32 -12.99 3.10
N TRP A 215 0.71 -14.10 2.68
CA TRP A 215 0.54 -14.43 1.27
C TRP A 215 -0.68 -15.29 1.02
N THR A 216 -1.12 -15.31 -0.24
CA THR A 216 -2.07 -16.29 -0.76
C THR A 216 -1.34 -17.25 -1.71
N TRP A 217 -1.76 -18.50 -1.76
CA TRP A 217 -1.32 -19.44 -2.79
C TRP A 217 -2.18 -19.30 -4.05
N ARG A 218 -1.64 -19.69 -5.21
CA ARG A 218 -2.36 -19.81 -6.47
C ARG A 218 -1.88 -21.03 -7.24
N GLU A 219 -2.78 -21.97 -7.50
CA GLU A 219 -2.42 -23.24 -8.16
C GLU A 219 -2.21 -23.14 -9.68
N SER A 220 -2.72 -22.09 -10.35
CA SER A 220 -2.56 -21.93 -11.81
C SER A 220 -2.38 -20.48 -12.24
N TRP A 221 -2.41 -20.22 -13.56
CA TRP A 221 -2.41 -18.84 -14.10
C TRP A 221 -3.72 -18.10 -13.83
N ASP A 222 -4.82 -18.82 -13.57
CA ASP A 222 -6.13 -18.26 -13.29
C ASP A 222 -6.23 -17.74 -11.85
N VAL A 223 -6.56 -16.46 -11.70
CA VAL A 223 -6.79 -15.83 -10.39
C VAL A 223 -7.86 -16.54 -9.55
N SER A 224 -8.80 -17.26 -10.18
CA SER A 224 -9.83 -18.02 -9.47
C SER A 224 -9.24 -19.16 -8.61
N THR A 225 -8.00 -19.58 -8.89
CA THR A 225 -7.27 -20.60 -8.13
C THR A 225 -6.49 -20.03 -6.93
N ASN A 226 -6.69 -18.76 -6.58
CA ASN A 226 -6.18 -18.21 -5.32
C ASN A 226 -6.85 -18.94 -4.14
N HIS A 227 -6.07 -19.35 -3.15
CA HIS A 227 -6.58 -19.94 -1.91
C HIS A 227 -5.69 -19.60 -0.71
N ASP A 228 -6.32 -19.68 0.47
CA ASP A 228 -5.77 -19.45 1.80
C ASP A 228 -5.08 -18.09 2.04
N ILE A 229 -4.98 -17.70 3.30
CA ILE A 229 -4.09 -16.63 3.75
C ILE A 229 -3.11 -17.25 4.74
N CYS A 230 -1.82 -17.20 4.41
CA CYS A 230 -0.74 -17.73 5.21
C CYS A 230 0.06 -16.61 5.89
N TYR A 231 0.88 -16.96 6.89
CA TYR A 231 1.63 -15.99 7.68
C TYR A 231 3.01 -16.48 8.14
N ALA A 232 3.96 -15.55 8.20
CA ALA A 232 5.25 -15.72 8.86
C ALA A 232 5.75 -14.37 9.39
N ARG A 233 6.67 -14.41 10.36
CA ARG A 233 7.37 -13.21 10.85
C ARG A 233 8.85 -13.44 11.09
N SER A 234 9.65 -12.39 11.00
CA SER A 234 11.07 -12.38 11.32
C SER A 234 11.40 -11.22 12.26
N GLU A 235 12.13 -11.51 13.33
CA GLU A 235 12.53 -10.53 14.36
C GLU A 235 14.01 -10.12 14.22
N ASP A 236 14.73 -10.71 13.26
CA ASP A 236 16.18 -10.56 13.07
C ASP A 236 16.54 -10.02 11.67
N GLY A 237 15.66 -9.18 11.12
CA GLY A 237 15.89 -8.53 9.83
C GLY A 237 15.72 -9.44 8.61
N GLY A 238 15.00 -10.56 8.76
CA GLY A 238 14.66 -11.47 7.66
C GLY A 238 15.53 -12.73 7.57
N LEU A 239 16.43 -12.96 8.54
CA LEU A 239 17.37 -14.10 8.54
C LEU A 239 16.68 -15.39 8.98
N THR A 240 15.89 -15.33 10.04
CA THR A 240 15.08 -16.45 10.52
C THR A 240 13.60 -16.08 10.59
N TRP A 241 12.75 -17.08 10.39
CA TRP A 241 11.30 -16.91 10.30
C TRP A 241 10.59 -17.80 11.30
N LYS A 242 9.49 -17.31 11.86
CA LYS A 242 8.64 -17.98 12.84
C LYS A 242 7.17 -17.86 12.45
N LYS A 243 6.37 -18.82 12.93
CA LYS A 243 4.91 -18.73 13.00
C LYS A 243 4.47 -17.71 14.06
N SER A 244 3.19 -17.37 14.08
CA SER A 244 2.59 -16.47 15.08
C SER A 244 2.70 -17.03 16.51
N ASN A 245 2.67 -18.36 16.66
CA ASN A 245 2.83 -19.07 17.94
C ASN A 245 4.31 -19.16 18.42
N GLY A 246 5.27 -18.63 17.64
CA GLY A 246 6.69 -18.63 17.99
C GLY A 246 7.50 -19.83 17.50
N GLU A 247 6.86 -20.86 16.94
CA GLU A 247 7.54 -21.99 16.30
C GLU A 247 8.41 -21.50 15.13
N LYS A 248 9.68 -21.91 15.10
CA LYS A 248 10.61 -21.54 14.03
C LYS A 248 10.34 -22.37 12.77
N TYR A 249 10.30 -21.70 11.62
CA TYR A 249 10.24 -22.37 10.33
C TYR A 249 11.58 -23.04 9.97
N THR A 250 11.50 -24.24 9.42
CA THR A 250 12.56 -24.78 8.56
C THR A 250 12.30 -24.27 7.15
N LEU A 251 13.27 -23.55 6.58
CA LEU A 251 13.12 -22.90 5.27
C LEU A 251 13.50 -23.85 4.12
N PRO A 252 12.89 -23.68 2.92
CA PRO A 252 11.87 -22.69 2.58
C PRO A 252 10.48 -23.03 3.15
N ILE A 253 9.58 -22.04 3.21
CA ILE A 253 8.19 -22.26 3.60
C ILE A 253 7.42 -22.79 2.40
N THR A 254 6.76 -23.94 2.53
CA THR A 254 5.95 -24.58 1.48
C THR A 254 4.50 -24.69 1.93
N ILE A 255 3.61 -25.19 1.06
CA ILE A 255 2.21 -25.44 1.42
C ILE A 255 2.07 -26.38 2.63
N ALA A 256 3.01 -27.32 2.80
CA ALA A 256 2.98 -28.30 3.88
C ALA A 256 3.43 -27.73 5.23
N SER A 257 4.28 -26.70 5.24
CA SER A 257 4.84 -26.12 6.47
C SER A 257 4.19 -24.80 6.89
N ALA A 258 3.57 -24.08 5.95
CA ALA A 258 2.97 -22.77 6.17
C ALA A 258 1.91 -22.76 7.28
N GLU A 259 1.98 -21.75 8.15
CA GLU A 259 0.87 -21.39 9.02
C GLU A 259 -0.24 -20.74 8.20
N ILE A 260 -1.41 -21.36 8.23
CA ILE A 260 -2.63 -20.81 7.64
C ILE A 260 -3.27 -19.88 8.67
N ALA A 261 -3.20 -18.57 8.42
CA ALA A 261 -3.90 -17.56 9.21
C ALA A 261 -5.42 -17.64 9.00
N TRP A 262 -5.86 -17.91 7.77
CA TRP A 262 -7.27 -18.16 7.48
C TRP A 262 -7.44 -19.06 6.26
N LYS A 263 -8.26 -20.12 6.40
CA LYS A 263 -8.52 -21.06 5.30
C LYS A 263 -9.58 -20.50 4.36
N ILE A 264 -9.28 -20.47 3.06
CA ILE A 264 -10.17 -19.94 2.03
C ILE A 264 -10.02 -20.82 0.79
N PRO A 265 -11.08 -21.49 0.31
CA PRO A 265 -10.95 -22.36 -0.86
C PRO A 265 -10.78 -21.55 -2.15
N GLU A 266 -10.29 -22.20 -3.20
CA GLU A 266 -10.36 -21.68 -4.56
C GLU A 266 -11.78 -21.28 -4.96
N LYS A 267 -11.91 -20.48 -6.02
CA LYS A 267 -13.18 -19.96 -6.58
C LYS A 267 -13.97 -19.11 -5.58
N SER A 268 -13.32 -18.67 -4.52
CA SER A 268 -13.87 -17.70 -3.55
C SER A 268 -13.68 -16.25 -3.98
N SER A 269 -13.19 -15.96 -5.19
CA SER A 269 -12.82 -14.58 -5.58
C SER A 269 -11.86 -13.92 -4.58
N LEU A 270 -11.00 -14.73 -3.94
CA LEU A 270 -9.91 -14.25 -3.10
C LEU A 270 -8.92 -13.51 -4.00
N ILE A 271 -8.54 -12.29 -3.62
CA ILE A 271 -7.52 -11.54 -4.35
C ILE A 271 -6.14 -11.71 -3.72
N ASN A 272 -5.12 -11.57 -4.56
CA ASN A 272 -3.71 -11.59 -4.23
C ASN A 272 -3.11 -10.17 -4.11
N GLN A 273 -1.93 -10.06 -3.47
CA GLN A 273 -1.13 -8.83 -3.34
C GLN A 273 -1.90 -7.64 -2.76
N THR A 274 -2.34 -7.76 -1.51
CA THR A 274 -3.12 -6.72 -0.84
C THR A 274 -2.25 -5.91 0.12
N SER A 275 -2.61 -5.85 1.39
CA SER A 275 -1.90 -5.10 2.41
C SER A 275 -2.03 -5.76 3.76
N MET A 276 -1.09 -5.43 4.64
CA MET A 276 -1.17 -5.77 6.04
C MET A 276 -0.57 -4.65 6.89
N THR A 277 -0.96 -4.60 8.15
CA THR A 277 -0.36 -3.74 9.18
C THR A 277 -0.13 -4.56 10.45
N ALA A 278 0.55 -3.97 11.42
CA ALA A 278 0.64 -4.50 12.78
C ALA A 278 0.17 -3.43 13.78
N ASP A 279 -0.33 -3.87 14.93
CA ASP A 279 -0.60 -2.99 16.08
C ASP A 279 0.68 -2.64 16.86
N GLU A 280 0.59 -1.79 17.87
CA GLU A 280 1.73 -1.37 18.71
C GLU A 280 2.35 -2.54 19.50
N ASN A 281 1.62 -3.66 19.65
CA ASN A 281 2.12 -4.88 20.28
C ASN A 281 2.79 -5.84 19.27
N GLY A 282 2.68 -5.60 17.97
CA GLY A 282 3.22 -6.45 16.91
C GLY A 282 2.27 -7.58 16.51
N ASN A 283 0.96 -7.46 16.78
CA ASN A 283 -0.02 -8.40 16.23
C ASN A 283 -0.37 -8.01 14.78
N PRO A 284 -0.36 -8.96 13.83
CA PRO A 284 -0.66 -8.70 12.43
C PRO A 284 -2.16 -8.54 12.16
N TYR A 285 -2.48 -7.67 11.19
CA TYR A 285 -3.80 -7.47 10.60
C TYR A 285 -3.66 -7.45 9.07
N ILE A 286 -4.36 -8.34 8.39
CA ILE A 286 -4.28 -8.57 6.94
C ILE A 286 -5.60 -8.18 6.32
N ALA A 287 -5.60 -7.17 5.44
CA ALA A 287 -6.80 -6.74 4.73
C ALA A 287 -6.85 -7.40 3.35
N ASN A 288 -7.99 -8.01 3.03
CA ASN A 288 -8.22 -8.66 1.75
C ASN A 288 -9.72 -8.57 1.39
N TYR A 289 -10.13 -9.15 0.28
CA TYR A 289 -11.52 -9.44 0.00
C TYR A 289 -11.67 -10.84 -0.60
N TRP A 290 -12.80 -11.46 -0.31
CA TRP A 290 -13.24 -12.69 -0.94
C TRP A 290 -14.74 -12.83 -0.76
N ASN A 291 -15.31 -13.76 -1.52
CA ASN A 291 -16.71 -14.12 -1.52
C ASN A 291 -17.09 -14.80 -0.20
N GLU A 292 -18.07 -14.22 0.49
CA GLU A 292 -18.82 -14.85 1.56
C GLU A 292 -20.30 -14.61 1.26
N ASN A 293 -21.10 -15.67 1.12
CA ASN A 293 -22.52 -15.62 0.74
C ASN A 293 -22.80 -15.01 -0.65
N ASN A 294 -22.05 -15.45 -1.67
CA ASN A 294 -22.18 -15.03 -3.08
C ASN A 294 -21.78 -13.59 -3.40
N ILE A 295 -21.29 -12.80 -2.43
CA ILE A 295 -20.85 -11.43 -2.65
C ILE A 295 -19.43 -11.29 -2.08
N PRO A 296 -18.43 -10.88 -2.89
CA PRO A 296 -17.12 -10.50 -2.35
C PRO A 296 -17.24 -9.34 -1.37
N GLN A 297 -16.72 -9.53 -0.16
CA GLN A 297 -16.69 -8.52 0.89
C GLN A 297 -15.24 -8.20 1.26
N PHE A 298 -14.99 -6.95 1.66
CA PHE A 298 -13.74 -6.61 2.34
C PHE A 298 -13.71 -7.27 3.72
N GLN A 299 -12.59 -7.87 4.05
CA GLN A 299 -12.43 -8.69 5.25
C GLN A 299 -11.04 -8.49 5.82
N ILE A 300 -10.93 -8.62 7.15
CA ILE A 300 -9.67 -8.46 7.86
C ILE A 300 -9.43 -9.73 8.69
N VAL A 301 -8.30 -10.38 8.44
CA VAL A 301 -7.77 -11.47 9.25
C VAL A 301 -6.76 -10.89 10.22
N TYR A 302 -6.89 -11.16 11.52
CA TYR A 302 -6.01 -10.57 12.53
C TYR A 302 -5.72 -11.56 13.64
N LEU A 303 -4.57 -11.40 14.28
CA LEU A 303 -4.19 -12.21 15.44
C LEU A 303 -4.61 -11.51 16.73
N GLU A 304 -5.34 -12.22 17.59
CA GLU A 304 -5.69 -11.72 18.91
C GLU A 304 -5.50 -12.83 19.95
N ASN A 305 -4.71 -12.54 20.99
CA ASN A 305 -4.42 -13.49 22.07
C ASN A 305 -3.89 -14.84 21.54
N GLY A 306 -3.05 -14.81 20.49
CA GLY A 306 -2.49 -16.00 19.87
C GLY A 306 -3.46 -16.80 18.98
N VAL A 307 -4.68 -16.29 18.75
CA VAL A 307 -5.70 -16.93 17.92
C VAL A 307 -6.01 -16.06 16.71
N TRP A 308 -6.02 -16.68 15.53
CA TRP A 308 -6.46 -16.00 14.31
C TRP A 308 -7.97 -15.78 14.33
N LYS A 309 -8.36 -14.54 14.07
CA LYS A 309 -9.74 -14.08 13.98
C LYS A 309 -9.98 -13.41 12.64
N LYS A 310 -11.26 -13.25 12.31
CA LYS A 310 -11.73 -12.57 11.12
C LYS A 310 -12.83 -11.58 11.48
N THR A 311 -12.84 -10.44 10.82
CA THR A 311 -14.02 -9.57 10.72
C THR A 311 -14.38 -9.33 9.26
N ASN A 312 -15.67 -9.32 8.96
CA ASN A 312 -16.22 -9.02 7.64
C ASN A 312 -16.92 -7.66 7.69
N THR A 313 -16.66 -6.78 6.72
CA THR A 313 -17.29 -5.47 6.65
C THR A 313 -18.76 -5.55 6.25
N ALA A 314 -19.15 -6.60 5.51
CA ALA A 314 -20.51 -7.01 5.16
C ALA A 314 -21.42 -5.91 4.56
N PHE A 315 -20.84 -4.87 3.96
CA PHE A 315 -21.61 -3.73 3.43
C PHE A 315 -21.92 -3.83 1.94
N ARG A 316 -21.15 -4.61 1.17
CA ARG A 316 -21.33 -4.68 -0.28
C ARG A 316 -22.58 -5.45 -0.65
N LYS A 317 -23.23 -5.06 -1.74
CA LYS A 317 -24.49 -5.67 -2.21
C LYS A 317 -24.39 -6.31 -3.60
N THR A 318 -23.35 -5.99 -4.35
CA THR A 318 -23.15 -6.35 -5.76
C THR A 318 -22.12 -7.45 -5.85
N SER A 319 -22.54 -8.60 -6.37
CA SER A 319 -21.64 -9.71 -6.65
C SER A 319 -20.73 -9.42 -7.83
N PHE A 320 -19.53 -9.99 -7.79
CA PHE A 320 -18.65 -10.16 -8.94
C PHE A 320 -17.83 -11.44 -8.72
N SER A 321 -17.17 -11.93 -9.77
CA SER A 321 -16.24 -13.04 -9.65
C SER A 321 -14.89 -12.68 -10.26
N LEU A 322 -13.82 -13.25 -9.69
CA LEU A 322 -12.49 -13.17 -10.27
C LEU A 322 -12.21 -14.40 -11.13
N GLY A 323 -11.70 -14.18 -12.34
CA GLY A 323 -11.26 -15.26 -13.24
C GLY A 323 -10.35 -14.77 -14.36
N GLY A 324 -9.54 -15.68 -14.90
CA GLY A 324 -8.56 -15.44 -15.96
C GLY A 324 -7.23 -14.83 -15.48
N GLY A 325 -6.36 -14.52 -16.43
CA GLY A 325 -5.03 -13.94 -16.20
C GLY A 325 -4.95 -12.45 -16.52
N GLY A 326 -3.73 -11.90 -16.41
CA GLY A 326 -3.41 -10.49 -16.70
C GLY A 326 -3.99 -9.50 -15.69
N THR A 327 -3.77 -8.22 -15.97
CA THR A 327 -4.31 -7.10 -15.20
C THR A 327 -5.83 -7.06 -15.36
N LYS A 328 -6.55 -6.84 -14.25
CA LYS A 328 -8.02 -6.87 -14.21
C LYS A 328 -8.64 -5.52 -13.87
N LYS A 329 -9.74 -5.20 -14.54
CA LYS A 329 -10.68 -4.13 -14.21
C LYS A 329 -11.67 -4.61 -13.17
N ILE A 330 -11.22 -4.70 -11.92
CA ILE A 330 -12.03 -5.18 -10.80
C ILE A 330 -12.95 -4.05 -10.30
N PRO A 331 -14.24 -4.31 -10.01
CA PRO A 331 -15.18 -3.29 -9.53
C PRO A 331 -14.82 -2.69 -8.17
N ILE A 332 -13.93 -3.36 -7.42
CA ILE A 332 -13.34 -2.85 -6.17
C ILE A 332 -11.82 -2.87 -6.23
N SER A 333 -11.17 -1.93 -5.55
CA SER A 333 -9.71 -1.98 -5.38
C SER A 333 -9.30 -3.04 -4.37
N ARG A 334 -8.05 -3.48 -4.44
CA ARG A 334 -7.40 -4.09 -3.27
C ARG A 334 -7.34 -3.06 -2.12
N PRO A 335 -7.50 -3.47 -0.85
CA PRO A 335 -7.57 -2.51 0.27
C PRO A 335 -6.19 -2.15 0.85
N ASP A 336 -6.10 -0.98 1.49
CA ASP A 336 -5.10 -0.68 2.53
C ASP A 336 -5.77 -0.67 3.91
N LEU A 337 -4.99 -0.95 4.95
CA LEU A 337 -5.46 -0.93 6.34
C LEU A 337 -4.51 -0.10 7.21
N VAL A 338 -5.09 0.78 8.03
CA VAL A 338 -4.40 1.44 9.14
C VAL A 338 -5.14 1.20 10.45
N ILE A 339 -4.39 1.07 11.53
CA ILE A 339 -4.91 0.90 12.89
C ILE A 339 -4.48 2.08 13.77
N GLN A 340 -5.43 2.66 14.49
CA GLN A 340 -5.16 3.66 15.52
C GLN A 340 -5.56 3.12 16.89
N GLU A 341 -4.61 3.16 17.82
CA GLU A 341 -4.81 2.72 19.19
C GLU A 341 -4.83 3.93 20.14
N LYS A 342 -5.90 4.03 20.94
CA LYS A 342 -6.05 5.03 22.00
C LYS A 342 -6.47 4.30 23.28
N GLY A 343 -5.52 4.05 24.19
CA GLY A 343 -5.77 3.22 25.37
C GLY A 343 -6.12 1.79 24.98
N LYS A 344 -7.32 1.32 25.36
CA LYS A 344 -7.83 -0.01 24.97
C LYS A 344 -8.57 -0.01 23.63
N ASN A 345 -8.86 1.15 23.05
CA ASN A 345 -9.62 1.25 21.80
C ASN A 345 -8.71 0.99 20.61
N ARG A 346 -9.12 0.05 19.76
CA ARG A 346 -8.47 -0.27 18.48
C ARG A 346 -9.42 0.11 17.36
N ASN A 347 -9.17 1.24 16.72
CA ASN A 347 -9.92 1.68 15.55
C ASN A 347 -9.24 1.18 14.29
N LEU A 348 -9.97 0.40 13.49
CA LEU A 348 -9.54 -0.06 12.18
C LEU A 348 -10.09 0.88 11.12
N TYR A 349 -9.24 1.27 10.17
CA TYR A 349 -9.63 2.07 9.01
C TYR A 349 -9.13 1.38 7.74
N LEU A 350 -10.07 0.86 6.95
CA LEU A 350 -9.80 0.22 5.68
C LEU A 350 -10.07 1.22 4.56
N LEU A 351 -9.03 1.54 3.78
CA LEU A 351 -9.05 2.43 2.63
C LEU A 351 -9.28 1.60 1.36
N PHE A 352 -10.23 2.01 0.53
CA PHE A 352 -10.63 1.27 -0.67
C PHE A 352 -11.27 2.18 -1.73
N ARG A 353 -11.59 1.58 -2.87
CA ARG A 353 -12.45 2.12 -3.93
C ARG A 353 -13.46 1.05 -4.31
N ASP A 354 -14.71 1.44 -4.56
CA ASP A 354 -15.79 0.52 -4.93
C ASP A 354 -16.75 1.19 -5.94
N SER A 355 -17.13 0.45 -6.99
CA SER A 355 -18.12 0.85 -7.98
C SER A 355 -19.51 1.16 -7.39
N GLU A 356 -19.91 0.51 -6.28
CA GLU A 356 -21.15 0.85 -5.56
C GLU A 356 -21.13 2.25 -4.95
N ARG A 357 -19.93 2.83 -4.86
CA ARG A 357 -19.67 4.18 -4.35
C ARG A 357 -19.14 5.09 -5.45
N GLU A 358 -19.51 4.80 -6.70
CA GLU A 358 -19.12 5.57 -7.89
C GLU A 358 -17.59 5.69 -8.05
N ASN A 359 -16.85 4.67 -7.61
CA ASN A 359 -15.38 4.64 -7.67
C ASN A 359 -14.71 5.83 -6.95
N LYS A 360 -15.33 6.38 -5.90
CA LYS A 360 -14.70 7.35 -4.99
C LYS A 360 -13.61 6.67 -4.16
N VAL A 361 -12.71 7.48 -3.61
CA VAL A 361 -11.82 7.03 -2.54
C VAL A 361 -12.66 6.96 -1.28
N SER A 362 -12.81 5.77 -0.71
CA SER A 362 -13.68 5.51 0.43
C SER A 362 -12.90 4.90 1.58
N MET A 363 -13.37 5.15 2.80
CA MET A 363 -12.84 4.56 4.00
C MET A 363 -13.99 3.95 4.80
N THR A 364 -13.80 2.70 5.21
CA THR A 364 -14.67 2.06 6.20
C THR A 364 -13.92 1.89 7.50
N TYR A 365 -14.64 2.03 8.61
CA TYR A 365 -14.02 1.99 9.93
C TYR A 365 -14.93 1.33 10.96
N THR A 366 -14.30 0.74 11.97
CA THR A 366 -14.94 0.19 13.14
C THR A 366 -14.00 0.29 14.35
N ASN A 367 -14.57 0.27 15.54
CA ASN A 367 -13.84 0.03 16.77
C ASN A 367 -13.90 -1.47 17.09
N LEU A 368 -12.76 -2.13 16.93
CA LEU A 368 -12.64 -3.57 17.14
C LEU A 368 -12.78 -3.95 18.63
N SER A 369 -12.50 -3.03 19.54
CA SER A 369 -12.52 -3.32 20.99
C SER A 369 -13.92 -3.47 21.57
N ASN A 370 -14.96 -2.95 20.90
CA ASN A 370 -16.35 -3.08 21.33
C ASN A 370 -17.26 -3.72 20.27
N ASN A 371 -16.70 -4.31 19.20
CA ASN A 371 -17.43 -4.89 18.07
C ASN A 371 -18.46 -3.92 17.45
N SER A 372 -18.08 -2.65 17.27
CA SER A 372 -18.96 -1.67 16.62
C SER A 372 -19.29 -2.07 15.18
N GLU A 373 -20.46 -1.63 14.69
CA GLU A 373 -20.79 -1.76 13.27
C GLU A 373 -19.81 -1.00 12.39
N TRP A 374 -19.60 -1.51 11.18
CA TRP A 374 -18.79 -0.84 10.16
C TRP A 374 -19.52 0.39 9.63
N LYS A 375 -18.85 1.54 9.70
CA LYS A 375 -19.30 2.79 9.08
C LYS A 375 -18.48 3.05 7.83
N ILE A 376 -19.00 3.81 6.89
CA ILE A 376 -18.33 4.12 5.61
C ILE A 376 -18.44 5.63 5.34
N ILE A 377 -17.35 6.23 4.89
CA ILE A 377 -17.28 7.60 4.41
C ILE A 377 -16.56 7.65 3.06
N ASP A 378 -16.89 8.64 2.24
CA ASP A 378 -16.11 8.97 1.05
C ASP A 378 -15.13 10.10 1.38
N LEU A 379 -13.86 9.91 1.02
CA LEU A 379 -12.79 10.89 1.22
C LEU A 379 -12.66 11.85 0.04
N THR A 380 -13.16 11.46 -1.14
CA THR A 380 -13.27 12.30 -2.34
C THR A 380 -14.73 12.49 -2.74
N THR A 381 -15.02 13.62 -3.38
CA THR A 381 -16.36 13.93 -3.89
C THR A 381 -16.62 13.35 -5.29
N ALA A 382 -15.56 13.04 -6.03
CA ALA A 382 -15.61 12.52 -7.40
C ALA A 382 -14.91 11.16 -7.51
N SER A 383 -15.25 10.44 -8.58
CA SER A 383 -14.60 9.20 -9.00
C SER A 383 -13.10 9.40 -9.23
N ILE A 384 -12.33 8.36 -8.92
CA ILE A 384 -10.89 8.27 -9.18
C ILE A 384 -10.56 7.10 -10.15
N GLY A 385 -11.58 6.59 -10.84
CA GLY A 385 -11.44 5.51 -11.82
C GLY A 385 -11.01 4.19 -11.17
N GLU A 386 -10.05 3.49 -11.76
CA GLU A 386 -9.57 2.19 -11.27
C GLU A 386 -8.39 2.27 -10.29
N TRP A 387 -8.22 3.44 -9.64
CA TRP A 387 -7.22 3.65 -8.60
C TRP A 387 -7.28 2.59 -7.48
N GLU A 388 -6.10 2.27 -6.93
CA GLU A 388 -5.96 1.53 -5.69
C GLU A 388 -5.17 2.31 -4.62
N PRO A 389 -5.45 2.08 -3.33
CA PRO A 389 -4.82 2.75 -2.21
C PRO A 389 -3.30 2.76 -2.24
N ASN A 390 -2.69 3.89 -1.92
CA ASN A 390 -1.26 4.05 -1.68
C ASN A 390 -1.05 5.20 -0.69
N TYR A 391 -0.84 4.89 0.60
CA TYR A 391 -0.62 5.92 1.62
C TYR A 391 0.84 6.00 2.08
N ASP A 392 1.22 7.13 2.66
CA ASP A 392 2.55 7.34 3.25
C ASP A 392 2.70 6.58 4.57
N ILE A 393 3.23 5.36 4.47
CA ILE A 393 3.43 4.45 5.60
C ILE A 393 4.33 5.10 6.67
N SER A 394 5.44 5.70 6.24
CA SER A 394 6.41 6.35 7.14
C SER A 394 5.79 7.52 7.92
N LEU A 395 4.93 8.31 7.28
CA LEU A 395 4.24 9.43 7.92
C LEU A 395 3.18 8.94 8.91
N TRP A 396 2.43 7.90 8.56
CA TRP A 396 1.46 7.29 9.46
C TRP A 396 2.14 6.78 10.73
N GLU A 397 3.21 6.01 10.60
CA GLU A 397 3.91 5.42 11.75
C GLU A 397 4.49 6.49 12.69
N LYS A 398 5.08 7.55 12.13
CA LYS A 398 5.80 8.57 12.90
C LYS A 398 4.91 9.69 13.44
N GLN A 399 3.84 10.04 12.73
CA GLN A 399 3.02 11.22 13.04
C GLN A 399 1.51 10.93 13.09
N LYS A 400 1.07 9.69 12.82
CA LYS A 400 -0.34 9.28 12.74
C LYS A 400 -1.18 10.19 11.82
N LYS A 401 -0.55 10.67 10.74
CA LYS A 401 -1.20 11.44 9.67
C LYS A 401 -1.32 10.57 8.43
N LEU A 402 -2.51 10.60 7.83
CA LEU A 402 -2.82 9.81 6.65
C LEU A 402 -2.74 10.68 5.40
N HIS A 403 -1.66 10.53 4.64
CA HIS A 403 -1.50 11.15 3.31
C HIS A 403 -1.61 10.06 2.25
N ILE A 404 -2.45 10.28 1.24
CA ILE A 404 -2.80 9.27 0.23
C ILE A 404 -2.41 9.79 -1.16
N PHE A 405 -1.68 8.98 -1.93
CA PHE A 405 -1.42 9.21 -3.35
C PHE A 405 -2.71 9.05 -4.14
N LEU A 406 -3.12 10.09 -4.88
CA LEU A 406 -4.31 10.07 -5.72
C LEU A 406 -3.96 10.36 -7.18
N GLN A 407 -4.55 9.60 -8.08
CA GLN A 407 -4.57 9.90 -9.50
C GLN A 407 -5.78 9.20 -10.15
N ASN A 408 -6.54 9.93 -10.96
CA ASN A 408 -7.63 9.33 -11.73
C ASN A 408 -7.05 8.51 -12.88
N VAL A 409 -7.32 7.22 -12.95
CA VAL A 409 -6.75 6.31 -13.96
C VAL A 409 -7.82 5.43 -14.56
N ASN A 410 -7.59 4.96 -15.79
CA ASN A 410 -8.51 4.08 -16.50
C ASN A 410 -7.86 2.72 -16.78
N GLN A 411 -8.33 1.63 -16.18
CA GLN A 411 -7.81 0.27 -16.44
C GLN A 411 -8.73 -0.51 -17.41
N VAL A 412 -8.11 -1.20 -18.37
CA VAL A 412 -8.76 -2.20 -19.23
C VAL A 412 -8.17 -3.59 -18.92
N ASP A 413 -8.96 -4.65 -19.06
CA ASP A 413 -8.49 -6.03 -18.82
C ASP A 413 -7.33 -6.43 -19.76
N GLY A 414 -6.47 -7.35 -19.29
CA GLY A 414 -5.45 -8.01 -20.08
C GLY A 414 -4.39 -7.06 -20.65
N GLU A 415 -3.86 -6.17 -19.81
CA GLU A 415 -2.86 -5.16 -20.19
C GLU A 415 -3.37 -4.15 -21.24
N GLY A 416 -4.68 -4.08 -21.46
CA GLY A 416 -5.29 -3.11 -22.36
C GLY A 416 -5.11 -1.66 -21.90
N LEU A 417 -5.16 -0.73 -22.87
CA LEU A 417 -5.03 0.70 -22.63
C LEU A 417 -6.32 1.43 -22.94
N ALA A 418 -6.76 2.27 -22.03
CA ALA A 418 -7.82 3.24 -22.29
C ALA A 418 -7.28 4.42 -23.11
N LYS A 419 -8.14 5.06 -23.91
CA LYS A 419 -7.80 6.35 -24.53
C LYS A 419 -8.08 7.45 -23.52
N SER A 420 -7.04 7.98 -22.86
CA SER A 420 -7.18 9.03 -21.85
C SER A 420 -6.03 10.02 -21.89
N GLU A 421 -6.35 11.29 -21.64
CA GLU A 421 -5.34 12.33 -21.37
C GLU A 421 -4.70 12.12 -20.00
N PRO A 422 -3.43 12.53 -19.79
CA PRO A 422 -2.80 12.45 -18.49
C PRO A 422 -3.60 13.22 -17.44
N THR A 423 -3.61 12.71 -16.21
CA THR A 423 -4.43 13.26 -15.13
C THR A 423 -3.55 13.77 -14.00
N MET A 424 -4.07 14.74 -13.24
CA MET A 424 -3.34 15.34 -12.12
C MET A 424 -3.11 14.32 -11.00
N VAL A 425 -1.85 14.04 -10.71
CA VAL A 425 -1.42 13.39 -9.46
C VAL A 425 -1.59 14.39 -8.31
N ARG A 426 -2.17 13.91 -7.21
CA ARG A 426 -2.44 14.69 -6.00
C ARG A 426 -2.00 13.90 -4.77
N VAL A 427 -1.75 14.61 -3.67
CA VAL A 427 -1.70 14.02 -2.33
C VAL A 427 -2.90 14.49 -1.53
N LEU A 428 -3.74 13.56 -1.08
CA LEU A 428 -4.85 13.82 -0.18
C LEU A 428 -4.37 13.74 1.26
N GLU A 429 -4.44 14.85 1.98
CA GLU A 429 -4.22 14.91 3.43
C GLU A 429 -5.57 14.72 4.14
N VAL A 430 -5.72 13.58 4.83
CA VAL A 430 -6.91 13.29 5.64
C VAL A 430 -6.74 13.96 7.00
N ASN A 431 -7.46 15.06 7.21
CA ASN A 431 -7.26 15.96 8.35
C ASN A 431 -7.80 15.40 9.67
N HIS A 432 -8.86 14.58 9.60
CA HIS A 432 -9.41 13.89 10.75
C HIS A 432 -9.87 12.49 10.33
N LEU A 433 -9.48 11.49 11.11
CA LEU A 433 -10.11 10.18 11.02
C LEU A 433 -11.43 10.22 11.78
N PRO A 434 -12.48 9.54 11.27
CA PRO A 434 -13.72 9.44 12.01
C PRO A 434 -13.51 8.62 13.29
N GLU A 435 -14.34 8.89 14.31
CA GLU A 435 -14.33 8.19 15.60
C GLU A 435 -15.51 7.21 15.74
#